data_AF-A0A6C0KXE1-F1
#
_entry.id   AF-A0A6C0KXE1-F1
#
_cell.length_a   1.000
_cell.length_b   1.000
_cell.length_c   1.000
_cell.angle_alpha   90.00
_cell.angle_beta   90.00
_cell.angle_gamma   90.00
#
_symmetry.space_group_name_H-M   'P 1'
#
loop_
_entity.id
_entity.type
_entity.pdbx_description
1 polymer ?
#
loop_
_entity_poly.entity_id
_entity_poly.type
_entity_poly.pdbx_seq_one_letter_code
_entity_poly.pdbx_strand_id
1 'polypeptide(L)'
;MVYKTFQISGDLFWGWQSKIDIEHPDYNTIEKVISRIKMDLIQYLNKGGLVDLIEKVKAAKFHCHDNIDDIFINKIDTNTDTDKNTDTDTNTDKDKIIYICDHC
;
A
#
# COMPACT_ATOMS: atom_id res chain seq x y z
N MET A 1 -2.59 10.27 11.82
CA MET A 1 -2.19 8.92 11.38
C MET A 1 -3.28 8.41 10.49
N VAL A 2 -3.02 8.41 9.19
CA VAL A 2 -3.92 7.87 8.17
C VAL A 2 -3.25 6.61 7.66
N TYR A 3 -3.88 5.47 7.94
CA TYR A 3 -3.36 4.19 7.52
C TYR A 3 -4.00 3.75 6.20
N LYS A 4 -3.19 3.17 5.32
CA LYS A 4 -3.66 2.44 4.15
C LYS A 4 -3.14 1.01 4.18
N THR A 5 -3.93 0.10 3.63
CA THR A 5 -3.57 -1.32 3.51
C THR A 5 -3.03 -1.56 2.10
N PHE A 6 -1.81 -2.08 2.03
CA PHE A 6 -1.17 -2.47 0.79
C PHE A 6 -1.14 -3.99 0.70
N GLN A 7 -1.60 -4.55 -0.42
CA GLN A 7 -1.59 -5.99 -0.68
C GLN A 7 -0.73 -6.29 -1.90
N ILE A 8 0.10 -7.33 -1.81
CA ILE A 8 0.83 -7.80 -2.98
C ILE A 8 -0.11 -8.64 -3.87
N SER A 9 -0.14 -8.31 -5.16
CA SER A 9 -0.98 -8.97 -6.17
C SER A 9 -0.24 -10.00 -7.03
N GLY A 10 1.02 -10.28 -6.70
CA GLY A 10 1.84 -11.28 -7.37
C GLY A 10 1.54 -12.71 -6.97
N ASP A 11 1.70 -13.67 -7.88
CA ASP A 11 1.44 -15.10 -7.64
C ASP A 11 2.17 -15.64 -6.40
N LEU A 12 3.43 -15.24 -6.21
CA LEU A 12 4.29 -15.77 -5.14
C LEU A 12 3.96 -15.21 -3.76
N PHE A 13 3.46 -13.98 -3.70
CA PHE A 13 3.22 -13.25 -2.45
C PHE A 13 1.77 -12.80 -2.32
N TRP A 14 0.87 -13.44 -3.08
CA TRP A 14 -0.53 -13.09 -3.15
C TRP A 14 -1.16 -13.05 -1.77
N GLY A 15 -1.88 -11.96 -1.48
CA GLY A 15 -2.62 -11.81 -0.24
C GLY A 15 -1.77 -11.43 0.96
N TRP A 16 -0.44 -11.32 0.84
CA TRP A 16 0.36 -10.68 1.87
C TRP A 16 0.03 -9.19 1.95
N GLN A 17 -0.18 -8.68 3.15
CA GLN A 17 -0.61 -7.32 3.39
C GLN A 17 0.28 -6.58 4.40
N SER A 18 0.45 -5.28 4.21
CA SER A 18 1.03 -4.37 5.22
C SER A 18 0.19 -3.11 5.36
N LYS A 19 0.01 -2.67 6.61
CA LYS A 19 -0.71 -1.45 6.96
C LYS A 19 0.30 -0.35 7.29
N ILE A 20 0.31 0.71 6.49
CA ILE A 20 1.32 1.77 6.55
C ILE A 20 0.64 3.11 6.85
N ASP A 21 1.20 3.88 7.78
CA ASP A 21 0.80 5.27 8.05
C ASP A 21 1.34 6.17 6.94
N ILE A 22 0.51 6.50 5.96
CA ILE A 22 0.91 7.28 4.78
C ILE A 22 1.13 8.77 5.08
N GLU A 23 0.81 9.22 6.30
CA GLU A 23 1.16 10.58 6.77
C GLU A 23 2.56 10.66 7.35
N HIS A 24 3.23 9.53 7.59
CA HIS A 24 4.59 9.53 8.11
C HIS A 24 5.53 10.25 7.12
N PRO A 25 6.41 11.17 7.59
CA PRO A 25 7.25 11.97 6.70
C PRO A 25 8.21 11.14 5.83
N ASP A 26 8.57 9.95 6.30
CA ASP A 26 9.39 9.00 5.53
C ASP A 26 8.63 8.29 4.40
N TYR A 27 7.30 8.41 4.30
CA TYR A 27 6.49 7.73 3.29
C TYR A 27 5.83 8.72 2.32
N ASN A 28 6.55 9.79 1.98
CA ASN A 28 6.07 10.84 1.08
C ASN A 28 6.14 10.50 -0.42
N THR A 29 6.60 9.30 -0.80
CA THR A 29 6.57 8.80 -2.17
C THR A 29 6.23 7.30 -2.19
N ILE A 30 5.72 6.81 -3.32
CA ILE A 30 5.35 5.40 -3.46
C ILE A 30 6.57 4.46 -3.38
N GLU A 31 7.73 4.91 -3.85
CA GLU A 31 8.96 4.11 -3.81
C GLU A 31 9.41 3.85 -2.37
N LYS A 32 9.21 4.80 -1.47
CA LYS A 32 9.50 4.62 -0.04
C LYS A 32 8.51 3.67 0.62
N VAL A 33 7.23 3.77 0.28
CA VAL A 33 6.19 2.83 0.71
C VAL A 33 6.51 1.41 0.23
N ILE A 34 6.84 1.24 -1.05
CA ILE A 34 7.25 -0.04 -1.62
C ILE A 34 8.51 -0.57 -0.93
N SER A 35 9.50 0.28 -0.68
CA SER A 35 10.72 -0.12 0.04
C SER A 35 10.40 -0.63 1.44
N ARG A 36 9.49 0.04 2.15
CA ARG A 36 9.00 -0.43 3.47
C ARG A 36 8.28 -1.77 3.36
N ILE A 37 7.39 -1.95 2.38
CA ILE A 37 6.70 -3.21 2.10
C ILE A 37 7.69 -4.34 1.84
N LYS A 38 8.71 -4.11 1.00
CA LYS A 38 9.76 -5.10 0.73
C LYS A 38 10.51 -5.48 2.00
N MET A 39 10.86 -4.51 2.86
CA MET A 39 11.52 -4.78 4.13
C MET A 39 10.66 -5.62 5.07
N ASP A 40 9.39 -5.26 5.23
CA ASP A 40 8.44 -5.99 6.08
C ASP A 40 8.24 -7.43 5.60
N LEU A 41 8.10 -7.63 4.28
CA LEU A 41 7.99 -8.96 3.67
C LEU A 41 9.26 -9.79 3.89
N ILE A 42 10.44 -9.21 3.67
CA ILE A 42 11.72 -9.90 3.92
C ILE A 42 11.85 -10.29 5.40
N GLN A 43 11.45 -9.43 6.34
CA GLN A 43 11.45 -9.77 7.76
C GLN A 43 10.49 -10.92 8.08
N TYR A 44 9.30 -10.92 7.50
CA TYR A 44 8.33 -12.01 7.64
C TYR A 44 8.91 -13.34 7.12
N LEU A 45 9.49 -13.35 5.92
CA LEU A 45 10.10 -14.54 5.33
C LEU A 45 11.32 -15.03 6.11
N ASN A 46 12.14 -14.12 6.66
CA ASN A 46 13.27 -14.49 7.51
C ASN A 46 12.83 -15.24 8.78
N LYS A 47 11.73 -14.80 9.40
CA LYS A 47 11.16 -15.51 10.58
C LYS A 47 10.72 -16.93 10.24
N GLY A 48 10.30 -17.17 9.00
CA GLY A 48 9.95 -18.49 8.48
C GLY A 48 11.12 -19.30 7.92
N GLY A 49 12.34 -18.75 7.87
CA GLY A 49 13.49 -19.42 7.25
C GLY A 49 13.36 -19.62 5.73
N LEU A 50 12.54 -18.82 5.04
CA LEU A 50 12.19 -18.99 3.61
C LEU A 50 13.20 -18.27 2.70
N VAL A 51 14.46 -18.72 2.72
CA VAL A 51 15.60 -18.05 2.04
C VAL A 51 15.35 -17.88 0.54
N ASP A 52 14.88 -18.92 -0.15
CA ASP A 52 14.63 -18.86 -1.60
C ASP A 52 13.58 -17.79 -1.97
N LEU A 53 12.56 -17.60 -1.13
CA LEU A 53 11.56 -16.56 -1.34
C LEU A 53 12.12 -15.15 -1.10
N ILE A 54 13.05 -14.99 -0.16
CA ILE A 54 13.73 -13.71 0.08
C ILE A 54 14.52 -13.29 -1.16
N GLU A 55 15.21 -14.22 -1.82
CA GLU A 55 15.92 -13.93 -3.07
C GLU A 55 14.97 -13.47 -4.17
N LYS A 56 13.80 -14.11 -4.29
CA LYS A 56 12.76 -13.67 -5.23
C LYS A 56 12.24 -12.27 -4.92
N VAL A 57 12.00 -11.91 -3.65
CA VAL A 57 11.61 -10.53 -3.27
C VAL A 57 12.69 -9.51 -3.64
N LYS A 58 13.97 -9.86 -3.44
CA LYS A 58 15.09 -8.98 -3.79
C LYS A 58 15.17 -8.75 -5.30
N ALA A 59 14.96 -9.79 -6.10
CA ALA A 59 14.98 -9.71 -7.56
C ALA A 59 13.72 -9.05 -8.16
N ALA A 60 12.57 -9.15 -7.49
CA ALA A 60 11.30 -8.63 -7.99
C ALA A 60 11.24 -7.09 -8.02
N LYS A 61 10.62 -6.57 -9.09
CA LYS A 61 10.35 -5.16 -9.31
C LYS A 61 8.93 -4.84 -8.88
N PHE A 62 8.83 -4.29 -7.67
CA PHE A 62 7.55 -3.88 -7.12
C PHE A 62 7.15 -2.51 -7.66
N HIS A 63 5.88 -2.36 -8.02
CA HIS A 63 5.28 -1.11 -8.45
C HIS A 63 3.80 -1.04 -8.06
N CYS A 64 3.27 0.17 -7.98
CA CYS A 64 1.88 0.45 -7.69
C CYS A 64 1.19 0.92 -8.98
N HIS A 65 0.00 0.39 -9.27
CA HIS A 65 -0.80 0.84 -10.41
C HIS A 65 -1.70 2.03 -10.06
N ASP A 66 -2.06 2.19 -8.79
CA ASP A 66 -2.82 3.34 -8.32
C ASP A 66 -1.97 4.61 -8.42
N ASN A 67 -2.60 5.73 -8.79
CA ASN A 67 -1.96 7.03 -8.84
C ASN A 67 -1.51 7.45 -7.43
N ILE A 68 -0.28 7.97 -7.32
CA ILE A 68 0.28 8.52 -6.08
C ILE A 68 -0.68 9.53 -5.44
N ASP A 69 -1.24 10.41 -6.25
CA ASP A 69 -2.09 11.48 -5.71
C ASP A 69 -3.29 10.87 -5.00
N ASP A 70 -3.98 9.90 -5.62
CA ASP A 70 -5.13 9.22 -5.01
C ASP A 70 -4.78 8.48 -3.70
N ILE A 71 -3.54 8.00 -3.57
CA ILE A 71 -3.06 7.34 -2.35
C ILE A 71 -2.88 8.36 -1.22
N PHE A 72 -2.37 9.55 -1.51
CA PHE A 72 -2.00 10.58 -0.53
C PHE A 72 -3.00 11.75 -0.40
N ILE A 73 -4.05 11.79 -1.23
CA ILE A 73 -5.04 12.89 -1.32
C ILE A 73 -5.88 13.06 -0.05
N ASN A 74 -5.98 12.04 0.82
CA ASN A 74 -6.70 12.15 2.10
C ASN A 74 -6.13 13.19 3.10
N LYS A 75 -5.16 14.03 2.70
CA LYS A 75 -4.74 15.23 3.45
C LYS A 75 -5.78 16.35 3.45
N ILE A 76 -6.77 16.33 2.55
CA ILE A 76 -7.77 17.37 2.41
C ILE A 76 -9.13 16.69 2.33
N ASP A 77 -9.80 16.51 3.47
CA ASP A 77 -11.27 16.55 3.58
C ASP A 77 -11.69 16.24 5.01
N THR A 78 -11.48 17.24 5.88
CA THR A 78 -12.18 17.36 7.16
C THR A 78 -12.68 18.79 7.34
N ASN A 79 -13.42 19.30 6.35
CA ASN A 79 -14.50 20.27 6.57
C ASN A 79 -15.08 20.71 5.23
N THR A 80 -16.22 20.17 4.86
CA THR A 80 -17.31 20.92 4.22
C THR A 80 -18.57 20.08 4.30
N ASP A 81 -19.31 20.23 5.40
CA ASP A 81 -20.75 20.09 5.34
C ASP A 81 -21.25 21.10 4.28
N THR A 82 -21.96 20.64 3.24
CA THR A 82 -23.28 21.13 2.79
C THR A 82 -23.69 20.42 1.49
N ASP A 83 -24.70 19.56 1.62
CA ASP A 83 -25.76 19.20 0.67
C ASP A 83 -25.55 19.40 -0.84
N LYS A 84 -25.42 18.27 -1.56
CA LYS A 84 -26.17 18.02 -2.80
C LYS A 84 -26.23 16.52 -3.13
N ASN A 85 -27.46 16.06 -3.30
CA ASN A 85 -27.87 14.74 -3.76
C ASN A 85 -27.09 14.23 -4.98
N THR A 86 -26.15 13.30 -4.74
CA THR A 86 -25.74 12.24 -5.65
C THR A 86 -25.34 11.04 -4.79
N ASP A 87 -25.96 9.88 -5.05
CA ASP A 87 -25.55 8.59 -4.50
C ASP A 87 -24.10 8.31 -4.88
N THR A 88 -23.18 8.74 -4.03
CA THR A 88 -21.77 8.37 -4.08
C THR A 88 -21.40 8.05 -2.66
N ASP A 89 -21.14 6.77 -2.42
CA ASP A 89 -20.57 6.21 -1.20
C ASP A 89 -19.39 7.06 -0.72
N THR A 90 -19.65 7.98 0.20
CA THR A 90 -18.63 8.89 0.77
C THR A 90 -17.82 8.22 1.89
N ASN A 91 -17.76 6.88 1.92
CA ASN A 91 -17.19 6.15 3.05
C ASN A 91 -16.24 5.00 2.69
N THR A 92 -15.76 4.90 1.45
CA THR A 92 -15.01 3.70 1.00
C THR A 92 -13.50 3.88 0.79
N ASP A 93 -12.95 5.11 0.75
CA ASP A 93 -11.52 5.29 0.45
C ASP A 93 -10.58 4.99 1.62
N LYS A 94 -11.05 5.06 2.87
CA LYS A 94 -10.20 4.76 4.03
C LYS A 94 -9.85 3.28 4.14
N ASP A 95 -10.71 2.40 3.64
CA ASP A 95 -10.55 0.95 3.70
C ASP A 95 -10.15 0.33 2.35
N LYS A 96 -9.88 1.15 1.32
CA LYS A 96 -9.41 0.68 0.01
C LYS A 96 -8.07 -0.06 0.18
N ILE A 97 -8.03 -1.30 -0.33
CA ILE A 97 -6.78 -2.05 -0.50
C ILE A 97 -6.05 -1.51 -1.72
N ILE A 98 -4.80 -1.12 -1.54
CA ILE A 98 -3.91 -0.67 -2.61
C ILE A 98 -3.08 -1.87 -3.05
N TYR A 99 -3.12 -2.19 -4.35
CA TYR A 99 -2.43 -3.37 -4.87
C TYR A 99 -1.02 -3.02 -5.35
N ILE A 100 -0.04 -3.79 -4.89
CA ILE A 100 1.36 -3.73 -5.34
C ILE A 100 1.66 -4.95 -6.19
N CYS A 101 2.06 -4.71 -7.43
CA CYS A 101 2.45 -5.72 -8.40
C CYS A 101 3.96 -5.97 -8.34
N ASP A 102 4.41 -7.20 -8.52
CA ASP A 102 5.80 -7.67 -8.36
C ASP A 102 6.41 -8.29 -9.64
N HIS A 103 5.66 -8.32 -10.74
CA HIS A 103 5.96 -9.12 -11.95
C HIS A 103 6.13 -8.32 -13.26
N CYS A 104 6.38 -7.00 -13.18
CA CYS A 104 6.67 -6.18 -14.37
C CYS A 104 8.17 -6.01 -14.66
#